data_AF-L8M3F2-F1
#
_entry.id   AF-L8M3F2-F1
#
_cell.length_a   1.000
_cell.length_b   1.000
_cell.length_c   1.000
_cell.angle_alpha   90.00
_cell.angle_beta   90.00
_cell.angle_gamma   90.00
#
_symmetry.space_group_name_H-M   'P 1'
#
loop_
_entity.id
_entity.type
_entity.pdbx_description
1 polymer ?
#
loop_
_entity_poly.entity_id
_entity_poly.type
_entity_poly.pdbx_seq_one_letter_code
_entity_poly.pdbx_strand_id
1 'polypeptide(L)'
;MKENDMKNTSKTDWARIDAMTDEEIDTSDVPPLTDEFFSKAKLRLPNPSNTTVSVEVDTETLEWFRKQGESASQQMSAALKIYAAAHKYSG
;
A
#
# COMPACT_ATOMS: atom_id res chain seq x y z
N MET A 1 -0.44 -11.28 15.57
CA MET A 1 -1.81 -11.27 15.02
C MET A 1 -2.57 -12.43 15.64
N LYS A 2 -3.80 -12.22 16.15
CA LYS A 2 -4.56 -13.27 16.83
C LYS A 2 -5.42 -14.05 15.84
N GLU A 3 -5.46 -15.36 16.02
CA GLU A 3 -6.07 -16.37 15.13
C GLU A 3 -7.61 -16.32 15.03
N ASN A 4 -8.29 -15.39 15.70
CA ASN A 4 -9.74 -15.44 15.90
C ASN A 4 -10.55 -14.33 15.21
N ASP A 5 -9.93 -13.42 14.46
CA ASP A 5 -10.66 -12.32 13.79
C ASP A 5 -11.37 -12.72 12.48
N MET A 6 -11.21 -13.96 12.00
CA MET A 6 -11.79 -14.45 10.72
C MET A 6 -12.87 -15.54 10.87
N LYS A 7 -13.51 -15.69 12.05
CA LYS A 7 -14.57 -16.70 12.26
C LYS A 7 -15.99 -16.15 12.16
N ASN A 8 -16.20 -15.03 11.46
CA ASN A 8 -17.55 -14.53 11.21
C ASN A 8 -18.06 -15.12 9.89
N THR A 9 -18.74 -16.27 9.98
CA THR A 9 -19.48 -16.80 8.84
C THR A 9 -20.55 -15.79 8.47
N SER A 10 -20.36 -15.13 7.33
CA SER A 10 -21.32 -14.15 6.84
C SER A 10 -22.71 -14.77 6.80
N LYS A 11 -23.72 -14.06 7.34
CA LYS A 11 -25.12 -14.48 7.28
C LYS A 11 -25.73 -14.26 5.88
N THR A 12 -24.93 -13.78 4.93
CA THR A 12 -25.31 -13.59 3.54
C THR A 12 -25.58 -14.92 2.86
N ASP A 13 -26.70 -14.99 2.16
CA ASP A 13 -27.02 -16.10 1.27
C ASP A 13 -26.18 -15.98 -0.02
N TRP A 14 -24.99 -16.57 -0.01
CA TRP A 14 -24.04 -16.47 -1.13
C TRP A 14 -24.51 -17.19 -2.39
N ALA A 15 -25.31 -18.27 -2.26
CA ALA A 15 -25.85 -18.99 -3.41
C ALA A 15 -26.85 -18.11 -4.18
N ARG A 16 -27.64 -17.29 -3.47
CA ARG A 16 -28.49 -16.29 -4.11
C ARG A 16 -27.69 -15.21 -4.84
N ILE A 17 -26.62 -14.68 -4.24
CA ILE A 17 -25.80 -13.63 -4.86
C ILE A 17 -25.06 -14.16 -6.09
N ASP A 18 -24.55 -15.40 -6.04
CA ASP A 18 -23.86 -16.07 -7.16
C ASP A 18 -24.79 -16.30 -8.37
N ALA A 19 -26.07 -16.60 -8.12
CA ALA A 19 -27.07 -16.84 -9.16
C ALA A 19 -27.76 -15.55 -9.66
N MET A 20 -27.55 -14.41 -9.02
CA MET A 20 -28.20 -13.15 -9.36
C MET A 20 -27.60 -12.56 -10.65
N THR A 21 -28.46 -12.16 -11.57
CA THR A 21 -28.04 -11.52 -12.83
C THR A 21 -27.75 -10.03 -12.63
N ASP A 22 -26.98 -9.44 -13.54
CA ASP A 22 -26.59 -8.01 -13.47
C ASP A 22 -27.82 -7.08 -13.49
N GLU A 23 -28.89 -7.48 -14.20
CA GLU A 23 -30.15 -6.75 -14.31
C GLU A 23 -30.97 -6.74 -13.00
N GLU A 24 -30.73 -7.71 -12.11
CA GLU A 24 -31.37 -7.81 -10.80
C GLU A 24 -30.65 -6.98 -9.72
N ILE A 25 -29.48 -6.41 -10.05
CA ILE A 25 -28.72 -5.53 -9.15
C ILE A 25 -29.37 -4.15 -9.13
N ASP A 26 -29.87 -3.75 -7.96
CA ASP A 26 -30.38 -2.40 -7.76
C ASP A 26 -29.23 -1.38 -7.67
N THR A 27 -29.02 -0.63 -8.75
CA THR A 27 -28.04 0.46 -8.83
C THR A 27 -28.67 1.84 -8.64
N SER A 28 -29.91 1.94 -8.14
CA SER A 28 -30.63 3.21 -8.02
C SER A 28 -29.91 4.25 -7.16
N ASP A 29 -29.11 3.80 -6.19
CA ASP A 29 -28.31 4.66 -5.30
C ASP A 29 -27.00 5.16 -5.94
N VAL A 30 -26.49 4.45 -6.95
CA VAL A 30 -25.19 4.72 -7.56
C VAL A 30 -25.39 4.98 -9.06
N PRO A 31 -25.80 6.21 -9.43
CA PRO A 31 -25.97 6.56 -10.84
C PRO A 31 -24.64 6.44 -11.60
N PRO A 32 -24.68 6.14 -12.90
CA PRO A 32 -23.48 6.04 -13.72
C PRO A 32 -22.72 7.37 -13.74
N LEU A 33 -21.41 7.30 -13.54
CA LEU A 33 -20.52 8.47 -13.60
C LEU A 33 -20.41 8.96 -15.05
N THR A 34 -20.64 10.25 -15.28
CA THR A 34 -20.60 10.85 -16.61
C THR A 34 -19.18 11.25 -17.04
N ASP A 35 -18.94 11.41 -18.34
CA ASP A 35 -17.68 11.96 -18.87
C ASP A 35 -17.31 13.33 -18.26
N GLU A 36 -18.28 14.14 -17.86
CA GLU A 36 -18.03 15.42 -17.20
C GLU A 36 -17.42 15.24 -15.80
N PHE A 37 -17.83 14.18 -15.07
CA PHE A 37 -17.23 13.81 -13.78
C PHE A 37 -15.76 13.44 -13.97
N PHE A 38 -15.45 12.59 -14.96
CA PHE A 38 -14.08 12.19 -15.25
C PHE A 38 -13.23 13.32 -15.81
N SER A 39 -13.82 14.24 -16.59
CA SER A 39 -13.12 15.44 -17.10
C SER A 39 -12.63 16.37 -15.99
N LYS A 40 -13.33 16.40 -14.86
CA LYS A 40 -12.95 17.19 -13.67
C LYS A 40 -12.16 16.35 -12.64
N ALA A 41 -12.09 15.04 -12.82
CA ALA A 41 -11.42 14.13 -11.90
C ALA A 41 -9.90 14.32 -11.98
N LYS A 42 -9.27 14.54 -10.82
CA LYS A 42 -7.81 14.65 -10.73
C LYS A 42 -7.22 13.32 -10.34
N LEU A 43 -6.53 12.67 -11.29
CA LEU A 43 -5.75 11.47 -11.00
C LEU A 43 -4.62 11.82 -10.03
N ARG A 44 -4.67 11.26 -8.82
CA ARG A 44 -3.61 11.33 -7.83
C ARG A 44 -2.85 10.02 -7.89
N LEU A 45 -1.80 9.96 -8.72
CA LEU A 45 -0.84 8.89 -8.55
C LEU A 45 -0.11 9.12 -7.21
N PRO A 46 0.16 8.06 -6.43
CA PRO A 46 1.09 8.19 -5.32
C PRO A 46 2.41 8.69 -5.92
N ASN A 47 2.85 9.87 -5.49
CA ASN A 47 4.18 10.35 -5.86
C ASN A 47 5.17 9.23 -5.53
N PRO A 48 6.06 8.82 -6.45
CA PRO A 48 7.13 7.90 -6.13
C PRO A 48 7.98 8.59 -5.07
N SER A 49 7.71 8.26 -3.81
CA SER A 49 8.32 8.93 -2.65
C SER A 49 9.72 8.37 -2.38
N ASN A 50 10.12 7.38 -3.16
CA ASN A 50 11.37 6.66 -3.04
C ASN A 50 12.15 6.82 -4.35
N THR A 51 13.40 7.26 -4.24
CA THR A 51 14.35 7.32 -5.35
C THR A 51 15.43 6.26 -5.13
N THR A 52 15.75 5.50 -6.18
CA THR A 52 16.86 4.53 -6.13
C THR A 52 18.17 5.28 -6.39
N VAL A 53 19.09 5.19 -5.43
CA VAL A 53 20.43 5.77 -5.53
C VAL A 53 21.47 4.69 -5.25
N SER A 54 22.60 4.73 -5.96
CA SER A 54 23.77 3.90 -5.67
C SER A 54 24.60 4.59 -4.59
N VAL A 55 24.76 3.94 -3.44
CA VAL A 55 25.57 4.43 -2.33
C VAL A 55 26.65 3.41 -2.04
N GLU A 56 27.89 3.87 -1.90
CA GLU A 56 29.00 3.04 -1.46
C GLU A 56 28.91 2.86 0.06
N VAL A 57 28.95 1.61 0.50
CA VAL A 57 28.90 1.23 1.92
C VAL A 57 30.01 0.24 2.20
N ASP A 58 30.55 0.29 3.41
CA ASP A 58 31.55 -0.66 3.87
C ASP A 58 31.03 -2.12 3.80
N THR A 59 31.96 -3.05 3.58
CA THR A 59 31.64 -4.47 3.36
C THR A 59 31.02 -5.11 4.60
N GLU A 60 31.54 -4.85 5.81
CA GLU A 60 30.98 -5.42 7.04
C GLU A 60 29.57 -4.89 7.30
N THR A 61 29.35 -3.61 7.00
CA THR A 61 28.03 -2.98 7.15
C THR A 61 27.01 -3.59 6.18
N LEU A 62 27.39 -3.80 4.92
CA LEU A 62 26.52 -4.43 3.92
C LEU A 62 26.20 -5.88 4.29
N GLU A 63 27.18 -6.64 4.75
CA GLU A 63 26.97 -8.02 5.18
C GLU A 63 26.06 -8.13 6.39
N TRP A 64 26.17 -7.19 7.35
CA TRP A 64 25.26 -7.12 8.49
C TRP A 64 23.81 -6.89 8.07
N PHE A 65 23.55 -5.96 7.15
CA PHE A 65 22.19 -5.74 6.62
C PHE A 65 21.70 -6.94 5.81
N ARG A 66 22.57 -7.57 5.01
CA ARG A 66 22.19 -8.78 4.23
C ARG A 66 21.76 -9.94 5.11
N LYS A 67 22.35 -10.10 6.30
CA LYS A 67 21.94 -11.11 7.29
C LYS A 67 20.51 -10.90 7.80
N GLN A 68 19.92 -9.71 7.64
CA GLN A 68 18.53 -9.40 8.02
C GLN A 68 17.49 -9.87 6.98
N GLY A 69 17.93 -10.46 5.86
CA GLY A 69 17.05 -11.08 4.85
C GLY A 69 16.31 -10.08 3.96
N GLU A 70 15.08 -10.40 3.56
CA GLU A 70 14.26 -9.58 2.63
C GLU A 70 14.03 -8.13 3.09
N SER A 71 14.21 -7.84 4.38
CA SER A 71 14.02 -6.52 4.95
C SER A 71 15.26 -5.60 4.88
N ALA A 72 16.40 -6.09 4.39
CA ALA A 72 17.68 -5.37 4.41
C ALA A 72 17.60 -3.97 3.75
N SER A 73 17.02 -3.88 2.55
CA SER A 73 16.88 -2.62 1.82
C SER A 73 15.98 -1.61 2.55
N GLN A 74 14.92 -2.11 3.18
CA GLN A 74 13.97 -1.29 3.93
C GLN A 74 14.57 -0.78 5.25
N GLN A 75 15.39 -1.60 5.91
CA GLN A 75 16.16 -1.19 7.08
C GLN A 75 17.24 -0.15 6.74
N MET A 76 17.95 -0.32 5.63
CA MET A 76 18.92 0.68 5.14
C MET A 76 18.22 2.02 4.85
N SER A 77 17.06 1.98 4.19
CA SER A 77 16.25 3.18 3.95
C SER A 77 15.82 3.87 5.25
N ALA A 78 15.38 3.10 6.25
CA ALA A 78 14.99 3.63 7.55
C ALA A 78 16.18 4.26 8.29
N ALA A 79 17.35 3.63 8.27
CA ALA A 79 18.58 4.16 8.89
C ALA A 79 18.98 5.51 8.28
N LEU A 80 18.98 5.61 6.94
CA LEU A 80 19.25 6.87 6.23
C LEU A 80 18.25 7.97 6.61
N LYS A 81 16.97 7.61 6.77
CA LYS A 81 15.92 8.55 7.19
C LYS A 81 16.16 9.08 8.60
N ILE A 82 16.53 8.22 9.55
CA ILE A 82 16.84 8.61 10.93
C ILE A 82 18.05 9.54 10.95
N TYR A 83 19.12 9.19 10.23
CA TYR A 83 20.32 10.02 10.14
C TYR A 83 20.00 11.41 9.56
N ALA A 84 19.26 11.45 8.45
CA ALA A 84 18.85 12.70 7.82
C ALA A 84 17.95 13.55 8.74
N ALA A 85 17.05 12.93 9.49
CA ALA A 85 16.22 13.64 10.47
C ALA A 85 17.06 14.24 11.59
N ALA A 86 17.98 13.46 12.18
CA ALA A 86 18.84 13.93 13.26
C ALA A 86 19.69 15.17 12.86
N HIS A 87 20.15 15.22 11.61
CA HIS A 87 20.98 16.32 11.10
C HIS A 87 20.19 17.47 10.47
N LYS A 88 18.90 17.29 10.15
CA LYS A 88 18.04 18.36 9.64
C LYS A 88 17.54 19.31 10.72
N TYR A 89 17.46 18.86 11.98
CA TYR A 89 16.97 19.66 13.10
C TYR A 89 18.08 20.26 13.97
N SER A 90 19.35 20.15 13.56
CA SER A 90 20.51 20.70 14.25
C SER A 90 21.03 22.01 13.65
N GLY A 91 20.21 22.72 12.87
CA GLY A 91 20.54 24.00 12.23
C GLY A 91 19.47 25.06 12.47
#